data_AF-A0A374CKW3-F1
#
_entry.id   AF-A0A374CKW3-F1
#
_cell.length_a   1.000
_cell.length_b   1.000
_cell.length_c   1.000
_cell.angle_alpha   90.00
_cell.angle_beta   90.00
_cell.angle_gamma   90.00
#
_symmetry.space_group_name_H-M   'P 1'
#
loop_
_entity.id
_entity.type
_entity.pdbx_description
1 polymer ?
#
loop_
_entity_poly.entity_id
_entity_poly.type
_entity_poly.pdbx_seq_one_letter_code
_entity_poly.pdbx_strand_id
1 'polypeptide(L)'
;MCQVLMQGWEDYSTQEMNFDIRSLCTKASRLCYMADQDFALQHNDLTHQRKFINQTHIDNISQIVINEMSPFLKKIIENYQATKILEGHKSGMFSAQMSILFPKLHELLIEDGMSENSIANFLTDINIVEKTFLKKNKFAKYPGVKPEERFWNIFQLYGYSCYLVYHFRRVNDVCGRYITDDEAGRLTEMGVQKYTTDPKGKMDIDLYISTLEYNNDRLTLNIDQMRSEQRKLQNEVPDSLLLPFLHHVNDAYEMGKEVNQLTFTAEEYISLLSATAKWQLLEQRIYECQNPNEIKPQFDNEVFVTVLNGRPVKMEELRKTISLMVKLVNRKNQWFCVWSVLKHHNLLGNYSHEAFARQMMSSYWFGDVEDYKRFSGDTLREYKRYFSDYDYTQWDNDDFLEQKQLFGMTKWSNSLCQKFQKLCQEMEQAIVGWKYL
;
A
#
# COMPACT_ATOMS: atom_id res chain seq x y z
N MET A 1 -23.92 11.87 -33.15
CA MET A 1 -23.79 10.47 -33.62
C MET A 1 -25.06 9.67 -33.35
N CYS A 2 -25.60 9.58 -32.13
CA CYS A 2 -26.87 8.88 -31.89
C CYS A 2 -28.04 9.42 -32.75
N GLN A 3 -28.18 10.74 -32.89
CA GLN A 3 -29.22 11.33 -33.75
C GLN A 3 -29.07 10.97 -35.23
N VAL A 4 -27.83 10.95 -35.74
CA VAL A 4 -27.52 10.54 -37.12
C VAL A 4 -27.90 9.07 -37.35
N LEU A 5 -27.60 8.21 -36.37
CA LEU A 5 -28.01 6.81 -36.37
C LEU A 5 -29.54 6.65 -36.38
N MET A 6 -30.25 7.37 -35.51
CA MET A 6 -31.71 7.26 -35.40
C MET A 6 -32.43 7.76 -36.65
N GLN A 7 -31.98 8.88 -37.21
CA GLN A 7 -32.54 9.45 -38.44
C GLN A 7 -32.23 8.58 -39.66
N GLY A 8 -31.03 8.02 -39.71
CA GLY A 8 -30.58 7.15 -40.79
C GLY A 8 -31.04 5.70 -40.71
N TRP A 9 -31.87 5.33 -39.73
CA TRP A 9 -32.18 3.92 -39.42
C TRP A 9 -32.72 3.11 -40.61
N GLU A 10 -33.56 3.76 -41.43
CA GLU A 10 -34.20 3.15 -42.61
C GLU A 10 -33.40 3.42 -43.89
N ASP A 11 -32.61 4.49 -43.92
CA ASP A 11 -31.93 4.98 -45.14
C ASP A 11 -30.48 4.50 -45.27
N TYR A 12 -29.85 4.14 -44.17
CA TYR A 12 -28.46 3.69 -44.18
C TYR A 12 -28.34 2.29 -44.73
N SER A 13 -27.23 2.05 -45.43
CA SER A 13 -26.81 0.67 -45.62
C SER A 13 -26.59 0.05 -44.24
N THR A 14 -27.04 -1.18 -44.09
CA THR A 14 -26.75 -2.06 -42.95
C THR A 14 -25.28 -1.96 -42.45
N GLN A 15 -24.32 -1.73 -43.36
CA GLN A 15 -22.89 -1.67 -43.05
C GLN A 15 -22.49 -0.38 -42.35
N GLU A 16 -22.92 0.77 -42.88
CA GLU A 16 -22.66 2.09 -42.29
C GLU A 16 -23.32 2.19 -40.92
N MET A 17 -24.55 1.69 -40.82
CA MET A 17 -25.32 1.65 -39.57
C MET A 17 -24.61 0.80 -38.50
N ASN A 18 -24.17 -0.41 -38.83
CA ASN A 18 -23.45 -1.26 -37.87
C ASN A 18 -22.09 -0.67 -37.46
N PHE A 19 -21.39 0.02 -38.36
CA PHE A 19 -20.16 0.73 -38.03
C PHE A 19 -20.41 1.83 -37.00
N ASP A 20 -21.46 2.63 -37.21
CA ASP A 20 -21.83 3.71 -36.31
C ASP A 20 -22.30 3.20 -34.94
N ILE A 21 -23.13 2.14 -34.87
CA ILE A 21 -23.51 1.50 -33.60
C ILE A 21 -22.26 1.00 -32.86
N ARG A 22 -21.34 0.33 -33.55
CA ARG A 22 -20.11 -0.23 -32.93
C ARG A 22 -19.18 0.85 -32.42
N SER A 23 -19.03 1.93 -33.20
CA SER A 23 -18.27 3.12 -32.80
C SER A 23 -18.88 3.73 -31.54
N LEU A 24 -20.20 3.85 -31.49
CA LEU A 24 -20.94 4.32 -30.32
C LEU A 24 -20.80 3.38 -29.12
N CYS A 25 -20.93 2.06 -29.28
CA CYS A 25 -20.77 1.08 -28.21
C CYS A 25 -19.37 1.14 -27.59
N THR A 26 -18.33 1.26 -28.43
CA THR A 26 -16.94 1.36 -27.96
C THR A 26 -16.72 2.64 -27.17
N LYS A 27 -17.28 3.76 -27.62
CA LYS A 27 -17.23 5.04 -26.92
C LYS A 27 -18.00 4.97 -25.59
N ALA A 28 -19.21 4.41 -25.60
CA ALA A 28 -20.04 4.25 -24.41
C ALA A 28 -19.38 3.32 -23.38
N SER A 29 -18.82 2.18 -23.80
CA SER A 29 -18.09 1.26 -22.92
C SER A 29 -16.86 1.91 -22.28
N ARG A 30 -16.07 2.69 -23.05
CA ARG A 30 -14.95 3.47 -22.49
C ARG A 30 -15.42 4.52 -21.49
N LEU A 31 -16.52 5.21 -21.79
CA LEU A 31 -17.12 6.15 -20.86
C LEU A 31 -17.60 5.46 -19.58
N CYS A 32 -18.20 4.26 -19.67
CA CYS A 32 -18.60 3.48 -18.50
C CYS A 32 -17.38 3.12 -17.63
N TYR A 33 -16.27 2.71 -18.25
CA TYR A 33 -15.03 2.42 -17.53
C TYR A 33 -14.43 3.67 -16.88
N MET A 34 -14.40 4.80 -17.58
CA MET A 34 -13.93 6.07 -17.04
C MET A 34 -14.84 6.55 -15.90
N ALA A 35 -16.15 6.37 -16.03
CA ALA A 35 -17.13 6.70 -15.00
C ALA A 35 -16.89 5.85 -13.73
N ASP A 36 -16.62 4.55 -13.86
CA ASP A 36 -16.26 3.69 -12.72
C ASP A 36 -14.98 4.14 -12.00
N GLN A 37 -13.97 4.60 -12.75
CA GLN A 37 -12.76 5.18 -12.18
C GLN A 37 -13.06 6.52 -11.50
N ASP A 38 -13.90 7.35 -12.12
CA ASP A 38 -14.28 8.65 -11.58
C ASP A 38 -15.12 8.51 -10.30
N PHE A 39 -16.02 7.53 -10.19
CA PHE A 39 -16.78 7.27 -8.96
C PHE A 39 -15.88 7.00 -7.74
N ALA A 40 -14.77 6.27 -7.96
CA ALA A 40 -13.78 6.00 -6.92
C ALA A 40 -12.96 7.26 -6.53
N LEU A 41 -12.80 8.19 -7.46
CA LEU A 41 -12.15 9.49 -7.22
C LEU A 41 -13.12 10.53 -6.64
N GLN A 42 -14.40 10.46 -6.99
CA GLN A 42 -15.47 11.36 -6.56
C GLN A 42 -15.85 11.19 -5.09
N HIS A 43 -15.59 10.02 -4.49
CA HIS A 43 -15.66 9.87 -3.02
C HIS A 43 -14.64 10.76 -2.30
N ASN A 44 -13.60 11.24 -2.99
CA ASN A 44 -12.56 12.10 -2.43
C ASN A 44 -12.70 13.57 -2.86
N ASP A 45 -13.63 13.94 -3.76
CA ASP A 45 -13.67 15.28 -4.35
C ASP A 45 -14.94 16.05 -3.95
N LEU A 46 -14.75 16.94 -2.99
CA LEU A 46 -15.74 17.83 -2.41
C LEU A 46 -15.89 19.08 -3.27
N THR A 47 -17.01 19.25 -3.99
CA THR A 47 -17.63 20.58 -4.20
C THR A 47 -18.96 20.54 -4.99
N HIS A 48 -19.81 21.53 -4.70
CA HIS A 48 -21.04 21.86 -5.44
C HIS A 48 -20.83 22.06 -6.96
N GLN A 49 -19.63 22.38 -7.43
CA GLN A 49 -19.33 22.55 -8.86
C GLN A 49 -19.44 21.23 -9.64
N ARG A 50 -18.93 20.12 -9.08
CA ARG A 50 -19.08 18.78 -9.69
C ARG A 50 -20.53 18.33 -9.73
N LYS A 51 -21.32 18.67 -8.70
CA LYS A 51 -22.78 18.42 -8.72
C LYS A 51 -23.45 19.09 -9.92
N PHE A 52 -23.13 20.35 -10.20
CA PHE A 52 -23.69 21.06 -11.36
C PHE A 52 -23.26 20.45 -12.70
N ILE A 53 -21.98 20.05 -12.81
CA ILE A 53 -21.45 19.37 -14.00
C ILE A 53 -22.11 18.00 -14.18
N ASN A 54 -22.20 17.20 -13.12
CA ASN A 54 -22.85 15.89 -13.13
C ASN A 54 -24.34 16.02 -13.45
N GLN A 55 -25.05 17.00 -12.88
CA GLN A 55 -26.43 17.29 -13.25
C GLN A 55 -26.56 17.63 -14.74
N THR A 56 -25.68 18.48 -15.28
CA THR A 56 -25.66 18.81 -16.71
C THR A 56 -25.41 17.57 -17.58
N HIS A 57 -24.53 16.65 -17.14
CA HIS A 57 -24.30 15.39 -17.84
C HIS A 57 -25.52 14.46 -17.76
N ILE A 58 -26.17 14.35 -16.60
CA ILE A 58 -27.42 13.58 -16.43
C ILE A 58 -28.48 14.12 -17.35
N ASP A 59 -28.70 15.44 -17.38
CA ASP A 59 -29.76 16.06 -18.17
C ASP A 59 -29.55 15.77 -19.66
N ASN A 60 -28.32 15.95 -20.15
CA ASN A 60 -27.96 15.69 -21.54
C ASN A 60 -28.09 14.20 -21.91
N ILE A 61 -27.58 13.28 -21.08
CA ILE A 61 -27.64 11.85 -21.37
C ILE A 61 -29.08 11.34 -21.21
N SER A 62 -29.82 11.81 -20.20
CA SER A 62 -31.23 11.44 -19.99
C SER A 62 -32.09 11.91 -21.17
N GLN A 63 -31.84 13.10 -21.71
CA GLN A 63 -32.54 13.58 -22.91
C GLN A 63 -32.31 12.63 -24.09
N ILE A 64 -31.08 12.22 -24.35
CA ILE A 64 -30.77 11.32 -25.47
C ILE A 64 -31.31 9.91 -25.21
N VAL A 65 -31.16 9.38 -24.00
CA VAL A 65 -31.48 7.98 -23.70
C VAL A 65 -32.98 7.80 -23.51
N ILE A 66 -33.60 8.58 -22.62
CA ILE A 66 -35.00 8.42 -22.23
C ILE A 66 -35.93 8.99 -23.30
N ASN A 67 -35.61 10.17 -23.86
CA ASN A 67 -36.53 10.86 -24.74
C ASN A 67 -36.31 10.55 -26.22
N GLU A 68 -35.12 10.06 -26.63
CA GLU A 68 -34.83 9.71 -28.02
C GLU A 68 -34.62 8.20 -28.21
N MET A 69 -33.66 7.59 -27.50
CA MET A 69 -33.29 6.18 -27.71
C MET A 69 -34.33 5.18 -27.21
N SER A 70 -34.95 5.38 -26.05
CA SER A 70 -35.97 4.45 -25.52
C SER A 70 -37.21 4.37 -26.44
N PRO A 71 -37.80 5.49 -26.92
CA PRO A 71 -38.88 5.44 -27.90
C PRO A 71 -38.45 4.80 -29.21
N PHE A 72 -37.23 5.08 -29.67
CA PHE A 72 -36.67 4.49 -30.88
C PHE A 72 -36.49 2.97 -30.77
N LEU A 73 -35.91 2.48 -29.66
CA LEU A 73 -35.75 1.05 -29.40
C LEU A 73 -37.11 0.36 -29.28
N LYS A 74 -38.08 0.99 -28.61
CA LYS A 74 -39.46 0.49 -28.54
C LYS A 74 -40.08 0.35 -29.93
N LYS A 75 -39.95 1.36 -30.79
CA LYS A 75 -40.41 1.30 -32.19
C LYS A 75 -39.74 0.16 -32.97
N ILE A 76 -38.44 -0.07 -32.78
CA ILE A 76 -37.71 -1.18 -33.42
C ILE A 76 -38.23 -2.54 -32.93
N ILE A 77 -38.46 -2.69 -31.62
CA ILE A 77 -39.00 -3.94 -31.03
C ILE A 77 -40.41 -4.20 -31.53
N GLU A 78 -41.28 -3.19 -31.56
CA GLU A 78 -42.66 -3.30 -32.04
C GLU A 78 -42.71 -3.67 -33.53
N ASN A 79 -41.88 -3.02 -34.35
CA ASN A 79 -41.72 -3.36 -35.76
C ASN A 79 -41.23 -4.79 -35.96
N TYR A 80 -40.28 -5.26 -35.16
CA TYR A 80 -39.81 -6.64 -35.20
C TYR A 80 -40.90 -7.64 -34.80
N GLN A 81 -41.65 -7.36 -33.73
CA GLN A 81 -42.75 -8.21 -33.27
C GLN A 81 -43.82 -8.38 -34.36
N ALA A 82 -44.10 -7.31 -35.10
CA ALA A 82 -45.10 -7.28 -36.16
C ALA A 82 -44.64 -7.95 -37.47
N THR A 83 -43.41 -7.69 -37.93
CA THR A 83 -42.97 -8.13 -39.26
C THR A 83 -42.21 -9.45 -39.24
N LYS A 84 -41.64 -9.85 -38.08
CA LYS A 84 -40.67 -10.95 -37.95
C LYS A 84 -39.44 -10.82 -38.87
N ILE A 85 -39.26 -9.66 -39.49
CA ILE A 85 -38.14 -9.35 -40.38
C ILE A 85 -37.19 -8.44 -39.61
N LEU A 86 -35.91 -8.79 -39.65
CA LEU A 86 -34.81 -7.99 -39.15
C LEU A 86 -33.80 -7.92 -40.34
N GLU A 87 -32.95 -6.91 -40.41
CA GLU A 87 -31.91 -6.78 -41.44
C GLU A 87 -30.51 -6.50 -40.83
N GLY A 88 -29.42 -7.18 -41.27
CA GLY A 88 -28.05 -6.57 -41.35
C GLY A 88 -26.73 -7.22 -40.76
N HIS A 89 -25.51 -7.23 -41.45
CA HIS A 89 -24.36 -8.25 -41.74
C HIS A 89 -23.40 -8.70 -40.62
N LYS A 90 -23.00 -9.99 -40.67
CA LYS A 90 -21.89 -10.64 -39.95
C LYS A 90 -20.51 -10.00 -40.19
N SER A 91 -19.86 -9.48 -39.16
CA SER A 91 -18.41 -9.25 -39.17
C SER A 91 -17.78 -9.43 -37.81
N GLY A 92 -16.63 -10.11 -37.86
CA GLY A 92 -15.92 -10.71 -36.75
C GLY A 92 -14.86 -9.86 -36.12
N MET A 93 -15.27 -9.05 -35.15
CA MET A 93 -14.44 -8.62 -34.04
C MET A 93 -15.41 -8.15 -32.96
N PHE A 94 -15.56 -8.91 -31.87
CA PHE A 94 -15.46 -8.40 -30.49
C PHE A 94 -15.94 -9.39 -29.42
N SER A 95 -15.38 -9.17 -28.24
CA SER A 95 -15.56 -9.85 -26.95
C SER A 95 -16.91 -9.54 -26.28
N ALA A 96 -17.49 -10.58 -25.67
CA ALA A 96 -18.69 -10.53 -24.83
C ALA A 96 -18.53 -9.63 -23.59
N GLN A 97 -19.53 -8.78 -23.30
CA GLN A 97 -19.51 -7.83 -22.18
C GLN A 97 -20.90 -7.51 -21.57
N MET A 98 -22.04 -8.00 -22.10
CA MET A 98 -23.36 -7.73 -21.50
C MET A 98 -23.56 -8.45 -20.17
N SER A 99 -23.03 -9.66 -20.02
CA SER A 99 -23.00 -10.36 -18.72
C SER A 99 -22.18 -9.64 -17.65
N ILE A 100 -21.27 -8.73 -18.04
CA ILE A 100 -20.49 -7.88 -17.11
C ILE A 100 -21.29 -6.61 -16.75
N LEU A 101 -22.07 -6.07 -17.69
CA LEU A 101 -22.87 -4.86 -17.50
C LEU A 101 -24.13 -5.12 -16.65
N PHE A 102 -24.79 -6.25 -16.87
CA PHE A 102 -26.12 -6.51 -16.30
C PHE A 102 -26.12 -6.63 -14.75
N PRO A 103 -25.12 -7.24 -14.09
CA PRO A 103 -24.97 -7.14 -12.64
C PRO A 103 -24.83 -5.70 -12.13
N LYS A 104 -24.26 -4.80 -12.94
CA LYS A 104 -24.12 -3.37 -12.61
C LYS A 104 -25.42 -2.56 -12.80
N LEU A 105 -26.40 -3.11 -13.52
CA LEU A 105 -27.74 -2.56 -13.70
C LEU A 105 -28.76 -3.17 -12.71
N HIS A 106 -28.32 -4.04 -11.81
CA HIS A 106 -29.20 -4.81 -10.92
C HIS A 106 -30.13 -3.91 -10.08
N GLU A 107 -29.58 -2.85 -9.47
CA GLU A 107 -30.33 -1.91 -8.63
C GLU A 107 -31.41 -1.16 -9.43
N LEU A 108 -31.08 -0.66 -10.65
CA LEU A 108 -32.05 -0.02 -11.55
C LEU A 108 -33.23 -0.92 -11.88
N LEU A 109 -32.95 -2.18 -12.20
CA LEU A 109 -34.00 -3.10 -12.63
C LEU A 109 -34.95 -3.42 -11.48
N ILE A 110 -34.46 -3.44 -10.24
CA ILE A 110 -35.29 -3.54 -9.04
C ILE A 110 -36.14 -2.27 -8.86
N GLU A 111 -35.54 -1.09 -9.01
CA GLU A 111 -36.25 0.19 -8.91
C GLU A 111 -37.36 0.35 -9.98
N ASP A 112 -37.11 -0.15 -11.19
CA ASP A 112 -38.10 -0.22 -12.29
C ASP A 112 -39.12 -1.38 -12.13
N GLY A 113 -39.07 -2.11 -11.00
CA GLY A 113 -40.09 -3.09 -10.60
C GLY A 113 -39.84 -4.53 -11.04
N MET A 114 -38.64 -4.89 -11.52
CA MET A 114 -38.28 -6.29 -11.78
C MET A 114 -37.92 -7.03 -10.49
N SER A 115 -38.44 -8.24 -10.32
CA SER A 115 -38.08 -9.11 -9.19
C SER A 115 -36.67 -9.68 -9.34
N GLU A 116 -35.97 -9.96 -8.23
CA GLU A 116 -34.63 -10.58 -8.24
C GLU A 116 -34.58 -11.88 -9.06
N ASN A 117 -35.62 -12.72 -8.96
CA ASN A 117 -35.73 -13.94 -9.75
C ASN A 117 -35.84 -13.66 -11.25
N SER A 118 -36.56 -12.61 -11.66
CA SER A 118 -36.66 -12.19 -13.06
C SER A 118 -35.32 -11.68 -13.59
N ILE A 119 -34.56 -10.94 -12.77
CA ILE A 119 -33.24 -10.42 -13.12
C ILE A 119 -32.23 -11.58 -13.27
N ALA A 120 -32.23 -12.55 -12.35
CA ALA A 120 -31.36 -13.73 -12.40
C ALA A 120 -31.65 -14.62 -13.63
N ASN A 121 -32.93 -14.82 -13.96
CA ASN A 121 -33.32 -15.57 -15.16
C ASN A 121 -32.88 -14.85 -16.43
N PHE A 122 -33.09 -13.54 -16.51
CA PHE A 122 -32.68 -12.74 -17.67
C PHE A 122 -31.16 -12.67 -17.84
N LEU A 123 -30.38 -12.57 -16.75
CA LEU A 123 -28.92 -12.69 -16.77
C LEU A 123 -28.47 -14.05 -17.33
N THR A 124 -29.16 -15.11 -16.93
CA THR A 124 -28.89 -16.48 -17.39
C THR A 124 -29.16 -16.59 -18.89
N ASP A 125 -30.29 -16.07 -19.36
CA ASP A 125 -30.64 -16.04 -20.78
C ASP A 125 -29.63 -15.23 -21.60
N ILE A 126 -29.22 -14.05 -21.12
CA ILE A 126 -28.15 -13.24 -21.73
C ILE A 126 -26.85 -14.05 -21.84
N ASN A 127 -26.43 -14.72 -20.76
CA ASN A 127 -25.20 -15.50 -20.73
C ASN A 127 -25.25 -16.68 -21.71
N ILE A 128 -26.41 -17.33 -21.84
CA ILE A 128 -26.67 -18.38 -22.82
C ILE A 128 -26.59 -17.82 -24.24
N VAL A 129 -27.24 -16.69 -24.52
CA VAL A 129 -27.21 -16.02 -25.83
C VAL A 129 -25.79 -15.59 -26.19
N GLU A 130 -25.06 -14.96 -25.28
CA GLU A 130 -23.67 -14.55 -25.45
C GLU A 130 -22.75 -15.74 -25.76
N LYS A 131 -22.84 -16.82 -24.97
CA LYS A 131 -22.07 -18.06 -25.21
C LYS A 131 -22.41 -18.70 -26.55
N THR A 132 -23.67 -18.65 -26.96
CA THR A 132 -24.13 -19.19 -28.24
C THR A 132 -23.62 -18.36 -29.42
N PHE A 133 -23.58 -17.03 -29.28
CA PHE A 133 -22.99 -16.12 -30.25
C PHE A 133 -21.48 -16.34 -30.40
N LEU A 134 -20.76 -16.48 -29.28
CA LEU A 134 -19.30 -16.72 -29.28
C LEU A 134 -18.91 -18.04 -29.95
N LYS A 135 -19.72 -19.09 -29.79
CA LYS A 135 -19.45 -20.43 -30.36
C LYS A 135 -19.63 -20.52 -31.88
N LYS A 136 -20.32 -19.58 -32.54
CA LYS A 136 -20.74 -19.69 -33.95
C LYS A 136 -19.85 -18.99 -34.99
N ASN A 137 -18.64 -18.54 -34.63
CA ASN A 137 -17.81 -17.73 -35.53
C ASN A 137 -16.63 -18.48 -36.18
N LYS A 138 -16.80 -18.87 -37.46
CA LYS A 138 -15.72 -18.84 -38.46
C LYS A 138 -15.94 -17.60 -39.34
N PHE A 139 -14.89 -16.81 -39.54
CA PHE A 139 -14.93 -15.51 -40.22
C PHE A 139 -14.44 -15.61 -41.66
N ALA A 140 -15.22 -15.09 -42.63
CA ALA A 140 -14.76 -14.32 -43.80
C ALA A 140 -15.87 -14.09 -44.84
N LYS A 141 -15.90 -12.84 -45.36
CA LYS A 141 -16.49 -12.30 -46.62
C LYS A 141 -18.02 -12.33 -46.84
N TYR A 142 -18.57 -11.11 -46.95
CA TYR A 142 -19.90 -10.67 -47.45
C TYR A 142 -20.46 -11.48 -48.63
N PRO A 143 -21.80 -11.57 -48.93
CA PRO A 143 -22.97 -10.80 -48.49
C PRO A 143 -24.16 -11.65 -47.94
N GLY A 144 -25.21 -11.01 -47.42
CA GLY A 144 -26.44 -11.70 -46.96
C GLY A 144 -26.46 -12.01 -45.47
N VAL A 145 -26.93 -11.06 -44.69
CA VAL A 145 -26.85 -11.07 -43.25
C VAL A 145 -27.97 -11.86 -42.63
N LYS A 146 -27.66 -12.61 -41.57
CA LYS A 146 -28.67 -12.96 -40.59
C LYS A 146 -29.02 -11.85 -39.55
N PRO A 147 -30.29 -11.44 -39.52
CA PRO A 147 -30.85 -10.30 -38.80
C PRO A 147 -30.48 -9.98 -37.34
N GLU A 148 -30.03 -10.96 -36.56
CA GLU A 148 -30.07 -10.92 -35.10
C GLU A 148 -28.94 -10.07 -34.49
N GLU A 149 -27.90 -9.74 -35.25
CA GLU A 149 -26.72 -9.01 -34.78
C GLU A 149 -26.96 -7.49 -34.63
N ARG A 150 -27.73 -6.87 -35.53
CA ARG A 150 -28.08 -5.44 -35.45
C ARG A 150 -28.89 -5.14 -34.20
N PHE A 151 -29.83 -6.03 -33.89
CA PHE A 151 -30.65 -5.96 -32.69
C PHE A 151 -29.77 -6.10 -31.44
N TRP A 152 -28.89 -7.10 -31.40
CA TRP A 152 -27.99 -7.26 -30.26
C TRP A 152 -27.10 -6.03 -30.02
N ASN A 153 -26.50 -5.47 -31.07
CA ASN A 153 -25.62 -4.31 -30.93
C ASN A 153 -26.38 -3.06 -30.45
N ILE A 154 -27.62 -2.87 -30.89
CA ILE A 154 -28.42 -1.73 -30.41
C ILE A 154 -28.89 -1.92 -28.97
N PHE A 155 -29.20 -3.15 -28.56
CA PHE A 155 -29.47 -3.49 -27.16
C PHE A 155 -28.25 -3.27 -26.28
N GLN A 156 -27.05 -3.61 -26.76
CA GLN A 156 -25.80 -3.31 -26.06
C GLN A 156 -25.59 -1.80 -25.91
N LEU A 157 -25.73 -1.04 -27.00
CA LEU A 157 -25.59 0.42 -26.95
C LEU A 157 -26.59 1.05 -25.97
N TYR A 158 -27.83 0.57 -26.01
CA TYR A 158 -28.88 1.00 -25.09
C TYR A 158 -28.51 0.66 -23.64
N GLY A 159 -28.05 -0.57 -23.37
CA GLY A 159 -27.58 -1.00 -22.05
C GLY A 159 -26.45 -0.12 -21.50
N TYR A 160 -25.39 0.13 -22.29
CA TYR A 160 -24.29 1.02 -21.88
C TYR A 160 -24.79 2.45 -21.62
N SER A 161 -25.72 2.93 -22.44
CA SER A 161 -26.27 4.28 -22.27
C SER A 161 -27.13 4.39 -21.02
N CYS A 162 -27.96 3.39 -20.72
CA CYS A 162 -28.72 3.31 -19.47
C CYS A 162 -27.80 3.21 -18.25
N TYR A 163 -26.71 2.46 -18.34
CA TYR A 163 -25.70 2.41 -17.29
C TYR A 163 -25.11 3.79 -17.00
N LEU A 164 -24.76 4.56 -18.03
CA LEU A 164 -24.24 5.92 -17.85
C LEU A 164 -25.27 6.84 -17.18
N VAL A 165 -26.55 6.79 -17.58
CA VAL A 165 -27.62 7.54 -16.91
C VAL A 165 -27.67 7.19 -15.42
N TYR A 166 -27.67 5.90 -15.09
CA TYR A 166 -27.72 5.47 -13.70
C TYR A 166 -26.49 5.84 -12.90
N HIS A 167 -25.32 5.63 -13.48
CA HIS A 167 -24.06 5.98 -12.87
C HIS A 167 -24.06 7.46 -12.49
N PHE A 168 -24.36 8.35 -13.43
CA PHE A 168 -24.38 9.77 -13.13
C PHE A 168 -25.51 10.14 -12.15
N ARG A 169 -26.67 9.48 -12.17
CA ARG A 169 -27.71 9.65 -11.12
C ARG A 169 -27.18 9.27 -9.73
N ARG A 170 -26.61 8.08 -9.57
CA ARG A 170 -25.96 7.64 -8.32
C ARG A 170 -24.91 8.62 -7.85
N VAL A 171 -24.06 9.06 -8.78
CA VAL A 171 -23.04 10.08 -8.51
C VAL A 171 -23.67 11.37 -8.03
N ASN A 172 -24.69 11.91 -8.70
CA ASN A 172 -25.34 13.17 -8.34
C ASN A 172 -26.15 13.08 -7.04
N ASP A 173 -26.70 11.92 -6.73
CA ASP A 173 -27.37 11.66 -5.46
C ASP A 173 -26.40 11.61 -4.29
N VAL A 174 -25.15 11.20 -4.52
CA VAL A 174 -24.07 11.19 -3.53
C VAL A 174 -23.30 12.51 -3.50
N CYS A 175 -23.12 13.17 -4.65
CA CYS A 175 -22.45 14.46 -4.80
C CYS A 175 -23.28 15.59 -4.18
N GLY A 176 -22.70 16.24 -3.17
CA GLY A 176 -23.35 17.34 -2.45
C GLY A 176 -24.40 16.89 -1.45
N ARG A 177 -24.35 15.63 -0.98
CA ARG A 177 -24.81 15.35 0.38
C ARG A 177 -23.81 15.96 1.34
N TYR A 178 -24.30 16.67 2.36
CA TYR A 178 -23.47 17.17 3.43
C TYR A 178 -22.86 15.96 4.14
N ILE A 179 -21.54 15.80 4.06
CA ILE A 179 -20.83 14.82 4.88
C ILE A 179 -20.89 15.38 6.29
N THR A 180 -21.43 14.62 7.23
CA THR A 180 -21.45 15.05 8.63
C THR A 180 -20.03 15.10 9.17
N ASP A 181 -19.78 15.94 10.18
CA ASP A 181 -18.45 16.03 10.78
C ASP A 181 -17.96 14.66 11.29
N ASP A 182 -18.86 13.83 11.83
CA ASP A 182 -18.51 12.45 12.24
C ASP A 182 -18.06 11.57 11.07
N GLU A 183 -18.77 11.63 9.94
CA GLU A 183 -18.40 10.88 8.74
C GLU A 183 -17.07 11.38 8.16
N ALA A 184 -16.87 12.70 8.11
CA ALA A 184 -15.63 13.30 7.63
C ALA A 184 -14.43 12.90 8.51
N GLY A 185 -14.58 12.94 9.83
CA GLY A 185 -13.55 12.49 10.77
C GLY A 185 -13.14 11.03 10.53
N ARG A 186 -14.12 10.12 10.40
CA ARG A 186 -13.84 8.70 10.12
C ARG A 186 -13.18 8.50 8.76
N LEU A 187 -13.62 9.23 7.74
CA LEU A 187 -13.03 9.15 6.39
C LEU A 187 -11.59 9.64 6.39
N THR A 188 -11.25 10.69 7.15
CA THR A 188 -9.88 11.16 7.28
C THR A 188 -9.00 10.16 8.03
N GLU A 189 -9.47 9.59 9.13
CA GLU A 189 -8.74 8.53 9.85
C GLU A 189 -8.47 7.32 8.94
N MET A 190 -9.51 6.83 8.25
CA MET A 190 -9.37 5.76 7.26
C MET A 190 -8.44 6.16 6.12
N GLY A 191 -8.47 7.43 5.70
CA GLY A 191 -7.61 7.98 4.66
C GLY A 191 -6.13 7.88 5.03
N VAL A 192 -5.77 8.29 6.25
CA VAL A 192 -4.39 8.19 6.77
C VAL A 192 -3.95 6.72 6.87
N GLN A 193 -4.80 5.85 7.42
CA GLN A 193 -4.49 4.41 7.51
C GLN A 193 -4.36 3.73 6.15
N LYS A 194 -5.20 4.12 5.19
CA LYS A 194 -5.12 3.60 3.82
C LYS A 194 -3.86 4.12 3.13
N TYR A 195 -3.47 5.36 3.36
CA TYR A 195 -2.25 5.93 2.80
C TYR A 195 -1.00 5.14 3.20
N THR A 196 -0.91 4.71 4.46
CA THR A 196 0.25 3.94 4.95
C THR A 196 0.31 2.50 4.42
N THR A 197 -0.81 1.97 3.91
CA THR A 197 -0.92 0.58 3.43
C THR A 197 -1.01 0.47 1.91
N ASP A 198 -1.46 1.51 1.21
CA ASP A 198 -1.53 1.57 -0.24
C ASP A 198 -0.12 1.57 -0.88
N PRO A 199 0.11 0.88 -2.00
CA PRO A 199 1.44 0.81 -2.62
C PRO A 199 2.08 2.17 -2.91
N LYS A 200 1.29 3.17 -3.32
CA LYS A 200 1.82 4.50 -3.65
C LYS A 200 2.23 5.26 -2.40
N GLY A 201 1.37 5.28 -1.38
CA GLY A 201 1.65 5.97 -0.11
C GLY A 201 2.78 5.30 0.68
N LYS A 202 2.84 3.96 0.66
CA LYS A 202 3.97 3.21 1.22
C LYS A 202 5.29 3.57 0.54
N MET A 203 5.33 3.66 -0.79
CA MET A 203 6.53 4.05 -1.52
C MET A 203 6.98 5.48 -1.18
N ASP A 204 6.03 6.41 -1.01
CA ASP A 204 6.31 7.79 -0.56
C ASP A 204 6.94 7.82 0.84
N ILE A 205 6.36 7.08 1.79
CA ILE A 205 6.87 6.96 3.17
C ILE A 205 8.25 6.31 3.21
N ASP A 206 8.44 5.20 2.49
CA ASP A 206 9.72 4.48 2.45
C ASP A 206 10.81 5.36 1.83
N LEU A 207 10.49 6.13 0.78
CA LEU A 207 11.39 7.09 0.18
C LEU A 207 11.72 8.22 1.17
N TYR A 208 10.72 8.78 1.83
CA TYR A 208 10.89 9.83 2.85
C TYR A 208 11.87 9.39 3.95
N ILE A 209 11.64 8.23 4.57
CA ILE A 209 12.55 7.69 5.60
C ILE A 209 13.94 7.47 5.04
N SER A 210 14.06 6.87 3.86
CA SER A 210 15.36 6.58 3.24
C SER A 210 16.13 7.88 2.94
N THR A 211 15.44 8.94 2.52
CA THR A 211 16.02 10.26 2.30
C THR A 211 16.49 10.89 3.62
N LEU A 212 15.68 10.80 4.68
CA LEU A 212 16.08 11.29 6.00
C LEU A 212 17.35 10.58 6.50
N GLU A 213 17.40 9.25 6.37
CA GLU A 213 18.59 8.48 6.73
C GLU A 213 19.78 8.86 5.83
N TYR A 214 19.60 8.95 4.52
CA TYR A 214 20.66 9.34 3.58
C TYR A 214 21.27 10.71 3.95
N ASN A 215 20.43 11.70 4.23
CA ASN A 215 20.84 13.04 4.65
C ASN A 215 21.52 13.05 6.03
N ASN A 216 21.32 12.01 6.82
CA ASN A 216 21.96 11.79 8.12
C ASN A 216 23.10 10.76 8.03
N ASP A 217 23.85 10.80 6.92
CA ASP A 217 24.96 9.89 6.61
C ASP A 217 24.60 8.40 6.61
N ARG A 218 23.34 8.03 6.33
CA ARG A 218 22.80 6.66 6.47
C ARG A 218 22.68 6.16 7.90
N LEU A 219 22.63 7.06 8.89
CA LEU A 219 22.27 6.73 10.27
C LEU A 219 20.77 7.00 10.51
N THR A 220 20.14 6.22 11.40
CA THR A 220 18.83 6.55 11.94
C THR A 220 18.87 7.88 12.68
N LEU A 221 17.74 8.58 12.65
CA LEU A 221 17.61 9.87 13.29
C LEU A 221 17.49 9.68 14.80
N ASN A 222 18.13 10.56 15.57
CA ASN A 222 17.84 10.66 17.00
C ASN A 222 16.53 11.41 17.24
N ILE A 223 16.05 11.42 18.49
CA ILE A 223 14.79 12.07 18.88
C ILE A 223 14.74 13.54 18.42
N ASP A 224 15.78 14.34 18.67
CA ASP A 224 15.79 15.77 18.33
C ASP A 224 15.74 15.99 16.81
N GLN A 225 16.44 15.15 16.05
CA GLN A 225 16.40 15.16 14.59
C GLN A 225 15.00 14.79 14.09
N MET A 226 14.36 13.75 14.64
CA MET A 226 12.99 13.37 14.27
C MET A 226 12.00 14.50 14.57
N ARG A 227 12.12 15.17 15.73
CA ARG A 227 11.31 16.35 16.09
C ARG A 227 11.55 17.53 15.14
N SER A 228 12.78 17.72 14.68
CA SER A 228 13.12 18.73 13.69
C SER A 228 12.48 18.45 12.33
N GLU A 229 12.53 17.21 11.85
CA GLU A 229 11.91 16.83 10.58
C GLU A 229 10.38 16.88 10.65
N GLN A 230 9.78 16.47 11.78
CA GLN A 230 8.34 16.64 12.03
C GLN A 230 7.89 18.09 11.80
N ARG A 231 8.63 19.07 12.35
CA ARG A 231 8.31 20.50 12.16
C ARG A 231 8.38 20.95 10.71
N LYS A 232 9.18 20.31 9.85
CA LYS A 232 9.28 20.67 8.43
C LYS A 232 8.09 20.17 7.61
N LEU A 233 7.37 19.15 8.09
CA LEU A 233 6.20 18.60 7.39
C LEU A 233 5.08 19.63 7.21
N GLN A 234 5.03 20.66 8.06
CA GLN A 234 4.08 21.78 7.88
C GLN A 234 4.25 22.48 6.52
N ASN A 235 5.46 22.44 5.93
CA ASN A 235 5.74 23.06 4.64
C ASN A 235 5.26 22.20 3.45
N GLU A 236 4.92 20.92 3.70
CA GLU A 236 4.32 20.03 2.70
C GLU A 236 2.79 20.16 2.69
N VAL A 237 2.20 20.79 3.71
CA VAL A 237 0.76 20.98 3.84
C VAL A 237 0.34 22.28 3.15
N PRO A 238 -0.68 22.25 2.28
CA PRO A 238 -1.22 23.45 1.65
C PRO A 238 -1.76 24.46 2.67
N ASP A 239 -1.63 25.76 2.38
CA ASP A 239 -2.10 26.85 3.27
C ASP A 239 -3.59 26.71 3.63
N SER A 240 -4.40 26.17 2.72
CA SER A 240 -5.84 25.90 2.91
C SER A 240 -6.14 24.87 4.01
N LEU A 241 -5.20 23.97 4.30
CA LEU A 241 -5.36 22.85 5.23
C LEU A 241 -4.34 22.88 6.39
N LEU A 242 -3.46 23.89 6.42
CA LEU A 242 -2.39 23.99 7.40
C LEU A 242 -2.92 24.13 8.83
N LEU A 243 -4.02 24.86 9.03
CA LEU A 243 -4.57 25.08 10.36
C LEU A 243 -5.13 23.77 10.99
N PRO A 244 -5.99 22.99 10.30
CA PRO A 244 -6.39 21.65 10.77
C PRO A 244 -5.20 20.74 11.08
N PHE A 245 -4.16 20.76 10.24
CA PHE A 245 -2.96 19.98 10.48
C PHE A 245 -2.29 20.37 11.79
N LEU A 246 -2.03 21.66 12.02
CA LEU A 246 -1.35 22.14 13.22
C LEU A 246 -2.16 21.90 14.50
N HIS A 247 -3.49 21.97 14.44
CA HIS A 247 -4.35 21.68 15.58
C HIS A 247 -4.43 20.19 15.92
N HIS A 248 -4.50 19.34 14.88
CA HIS A 248 -5.01 17.97 15.03
C HIS A 248 -4.12 16.90 14.38
N VAL A 249 -2.83 17.14 14.10
CA VAL A 249 -1.94 16.14 13.47
C VAL A 249 -1.88 14.78 14.20
N ASN A 250 -2.08 14.78 15.53
CA ASN A 250 -2.12 13.57 16.34
C ASN A 250 -3.53 12.94 16.46
N ASP A 251 -4.56 13.60 15.92
CA ASP A 251 -5.97 13.17 15.94
C ASP A 251 -6.60 13.39 14.57
N ALA A 252 -6.43 12.40 13.69
CA ALA A 252 -6.94 12.45 12.31
C ALA A 252 -8.48 12.57 12.26
N TYR A 253 -9.18 12.14 13.30
CA TYR A 253 -10.64 12.22 13.36
C TYR A 253 -11.09 13.65 13.60
N GLU A 254 -10.54 14.35 14.60
CA GLU A 254 -10.83 15.78 14.81
C GLU A 254 -10.31 16.65 13.64
N MET A 255 -9.17 16.28 13.04
CA MET A 255 -8.69 16.92 11.81
C MET A 255 -9.73 16.84 10.69
N GLY A 256 -10.30 15.66 10.44
CA GLY A 256 -11.30 15.47 9.39
C GLY A 256 -12.55 16.32 9.58
N LYS A 257 -12.97 16.55 10.83
CA LYS A 257 -14.08 17.46 11.14
C LYS A 257 -13.79 18.90 10.76
N GLU A 258 -12.60 19.40 11.11
CA GLU A 258 -12.20 20.77 10.78
C GLU A 258 -12.01 20.93 9.26
N VAL A 259 -11.38 19.95 8.61
CA VAL A 259 -11.20 19.91 7.15
C VAL A 259 -12.54 19.96 6.41
N ASN A 260 -13.58 19.29 6.91
CA ASN A 260 -14.92 19.27 6.31
C ASN A 260 -15.55 20.67 6.15
N GLN A 261 -15.10 21.65 6.93
CA GLN A 261 -15.60 23.02 6.90
C GLN A 261 -14.86 23.92 5.90
N LEU A 262 -13.81 23.38 5.26
CA LEU A 262 -12.90 24.11 4.38
C LEU A 262 -13.12 23.74 2.91
N THR A 263 -12.62 24.60 2.03
CA THR A 263 -12.56 24.31 0.59
C THR A 263 -11.15 23.93 0.22
N PHE A 264 -10.99 22.79 -0.41
CA PHE A 264 -9.70 22.23 -0.83
C PHE A 264 -9.89 21.32 -2.04
N THR A 265 -8.80 21.05 -2.75
CA THR A 265 -8.73 20.13 -3.87
C THR A 265 -8.31 18.73 -3.40
N ALA A 266 -8.59 17.71 -4.22
CA ALA A 266 -8.13 16.35 -3.93
C ALA A 266 -6.60 16.25 -3.77
N GLU A 267 -5.83 17.03 -4.54
CA GLU A 267 -4.35 17.05 -4.42
C GLU A 267 -3.91 17.64 -3.08
N GLU A 268 -4.54 18.75 -2.66
CA GLU A 268 -4.27 19.35 -1.35
C GLU A 268 -4.56 18.38 -0.19
N TYR A 269 -5.67 17.64 -0.29
CA TYR A 269 -6.03 16.64 0.70
C TYR A 269 -5.06 15.46 0.73
N ILE A 270 -4.58 15.00 -0.42
CA ILE A 270 -3.55 13.94 -0.49
C ILE A 270 -2.26 14.40 0.18
N SER A 271 -1.85 15.65 -0.01
CA SER A 271 -0.68 16.24 0.66
C SER A 271 -0.85 16.29 2.18
N LEU A 272 -2.06 16.65 2.65
CA LEU A 272 -2.39 16.59 4.08
C LEU A 272 -2.26 15.17 4.65
N LEU A 273 -2.82 14.16 3.95
CA LEU A 273 -2.71 12.76 4.38
C LEU A 273 -1.26 12.26 4.41
N SER A 274 -0.45 12.61 3.39
CA SER A 274 0.98 12.28 3.33
C SER A 274 1.74 12.88 4.52
N ALA A 275 1.60 14.19 4.76
CA ALA A 275 2.26 14.87 5.87
C ALA A 275 1.84 14.30 7.23
N THR A 276 0.54 14.03 7.41
CA THR A 276 0.00 13.44 8.65
C THR A 276 0.54 12.04 8.89
N ALA A 277 0.57 11.18 7.86
CA ALA A 277 1.12 9.83 7.97
C ALA A 277 2.62 9.85 8.33
N LYS A 278 3.41 10.71 7.66
CA LYS A 278 4.84 10.90 7.96
C LYS A 278 5.06 11.41 9.39
N TRP A 279 4.23 12.34 9.86
CA TRP A 279 4.29 12.85 11.22
C TRP A 279 4.04 11.76 12.25
N GLN A 280 2.93 11.02 12.10
CA GLN A 280 2.52 9.96 13.03
C GLN A 280 3.56 8.83 13.07
N LEU A 281 4.20 8.52 11.94
CA LEU A 281 5.28 7.54 11.89
C LEU A 281 6.52 7.99 12.69
N LEU A 282 6.90 9.27 12.57
CA LEU A 282 7.98 9.83 13.39
C LEU A 282 7.58 9.89 14.86
N GLU A 283 6.33 10.20 15.18
CA GLU A 283 5.82 10.22 16.55
C GLU A 283 5.89 8.84 17.19
N GLN A 284 5.45 7.82 16.45
CA GLN A 284 5.59 6.44 16.84
C GLN A 284 7.05 6.14 17.15
N ARG A 285 7.99 6.34 16.20
CA ARG A 285 9.42 6.08 16.42
C ARG A 285 10.01 6.80 17.62
N ILE A 286 9.58 8.04 17.88
CA ILE A 286 10.01 8.79 19.07
C ILE A 286 9.49 8.11 20.34
N TYR A 287 8.21 7.71 20.37
CA TYR A 287 7.66 6.93 21.47
C TYR A 287 8.45 5.63 21.69
N GLU A 288 8.80 4.92 20.61
CA GLU A 288 9.60 3.69 20.69
C GLU A 288 10.99 3.93 21.28
N CYS A 289 11.61 5.06 20.96
CA CYS A 289 12.89 5.45 21.52
C CYS A 289 12.80 5.81 23.01
N GLN A 290 11.68 6.39 23.45
CA GLN A 290 11.46 6.83 24.83
C GLN A 290 10.99 5.70 25.74
N ASN A 291 10.27 4.71 25.20
CA ASN A 291 9.67 3.61 25.96
C ASN A 291 10.13 2.23 25.43
N PRO A 292 11.45 1.96 25.39
CA PRO A 292 11.99 0.74 24.76
C PRO A 292 11.52 -0.56 25.42
N ASN A 293 11.10 -0.52 26.69
CA ASN A 293 10.68 -1.69 27.47
C ASN A 293 9.19 -2.05 27.27
N GLU A 294 8.38 -1.12 26.77
CA GLU A 294 6.94 -1.34 26.56
C GLU A 294 6.63 -1.96 25.20
N ILE A 295 7.62 -1.95 24.32
CA ILE A 295 7.46 -2.41 22.94
C ILE A 295 7.86 -3.86 22.85
N LYS A 296 6.93 -4.66 22.31
CA LYS A 296 7.21 -6.06 22.01
C LYS A 296 8.28 -6.10 20.91
N PRO A 297 9.45 -6.69 21.18
CA PRO A 297 10.53 -6.68 20.20
C PRO A 297 10.12 -7.54 18.99
N GLN A 298 10.45 -7.06 17.79
CA GLN A 298 10.20 -7.76 16.53
C GLN A 298 11.06 -9.02 16.39
N PHE A 299 12.21 -9.04 17.09
CA PHE A 299 13.17 -10.13 17.14
C PHE A 299 13.24 -10.66 18.58
N ASP A 300 13.45 -11.96 18.76
CA ASP A 300 13.82 -12.49 20.07
C ASP A 300 15.18 -11.90 20.47
N ASN A 301 15.12 -10.88 21.32
CA ASN A 301 16.27 -10.12 21.77
C ASN A 301 16.21 -9.97 23.29
N GLU A 302 17.17 -10.58 23.97
CA GLU A 302 17.31 -10.52 25.42
C GLU A 302 18.56 -9.77 25.86
N VAL A 303 19.46 -9.46 24.91
CA VAL A 303 20.84 -9.06 25.20
C VAL A 303 21.15 -7.66 24.72
N PHE A 304 20.62 -7.25 23.56
CA PHE A 304 20.99 -5.97 22.95
C PHE A 304 20.05 -4.84 23.34
N VAL A 305 20.60 -3.64 23.46
CA VAL A 305 19.79 -2.42 23.58
C VAL A 305 18.96 -2.21 22.31
N THR A 306 17.72 -1.79 22.45
CA THR A 306 16.84 -1.40 21.33
C THR A 306 17.05 0.05 20.92
N VAL A 307 17.61 0.87 21.82
CA VAL A 307 17.88 2.30 21.62
C VAL A 307 19.27 2.61 22.15
N LEU A 308 20.07 3.33 21.37
CA LEU A 308 21.41 3.77 21.75
C LEU A 308 21.57 5.25 21.41
N ASN A 309 21.94 6.08 22.39
CA ASN A 309 22.10 7.53 22.23
C ASN A 309 20.86 8.22 21.61
N GLY A 310 19.67 7.77 22.00
CA GLY A 310 18.39 8.28 21.48
C GLY A 310 18.09 7.91 20.03
N ARG A 311 18.81 6.93 19.46
CA ARG A 311 18.61 6.37 18.12
C ARG A 311 18.12 4.93 18.21
N PRO A 312 17.13 4.53 17.39
CA PRO A 312 16.71 3.13 17.33
C PRO A 312 17.81 2.27 16.71
N VAL A 313 18.07 1.10 17.30
CA VAL A 313 19.03 0.13 16.77
C VAL A 313 18.36 -0.71 15.68
N LYS A 314 18.95 -0.73 14.49
CA LYS A 314 18.54 -1.61 13.38
C LYS A 314 18.96 -3.04 13.68
N MET A 315 18.12 -3.80 14.39
CA MET A 315 18.43 -5.16 14.87
C MET A 315 18.95 -6.11 13.78
N GLU A 316 18.38 -6.04 12.57
CA GLU A 316 18.82 -6.87 11.45
C GLU A 316 20.24 -6.49 10.97
N GLU A 317 20.56 -5.20 10.93
CA GLU A 317 21.90 -4.72 10.58
C GLU A 317 22.91 -5.01 11.72
N LEU A 318 22.48 -4.92 12.98
CA LEU A 318 23.29 -5.36 14.12
C LEU A 318 23.62 -6.85 14.01
N ARG A 319 22.65 -7.70 13.69
CA ARG A 319 22.85 -9.15 13.47
C ARG A 319 23.85 -9.43 12.35
N LYS A 320 23.74 -8.73 11.22
CA LYS A 320 24.71 -8.83 10.10
C LYS A 320 26.11 -8.37 10.53
N THR A 321 26.19 -7.29 11.29
CA THR A 321 27.45 -6.76 11.82
C THR A 321 28.13 -7.75 12.76
N ILE A 322 27.37 -8.34 13.70
CA ILE A 322 27.89 -9.39 14.60
C ILE A 322 28.36 -10.60 13.80
N SER A 323 27.64 -10.98 12.73
CA SER A 323 28.02 -12.11 11.88
C SER A 323 29.43 -11.94 11.27
N LEU A 324 29.89 -10.71 11.03
CA LEU A 324 31.26 -10.45 10.57
C LEU A 324 32.30 -10.74 11.65
N MET A 325 32.02 -10.36 12.90
CA MET A 325 32.87 -10.70 14.05
C MET A 325 32.89 -12.22 14.29
N VAL A 326 31.74 -12.89 14.16
CA VAL A 326 31.61 -14.34 14.36
C VAL A 326 32.44 -15.14 13.35
N LYS A 327 32.66 -14.63 12.13
CA LYS A 327 33.56 -15.27 11.15
C LYS A 327 35.01 -15.36 11.64
N LEU A 328 35.43 -14.48 12.54
CA LEU A 328 36.77 -14.49 13.14
C LEU A 328 36.88 -15.43 14.35
N VAL A 329 35.74 -15.97 14.82
CA VAL A 329 35.70 -16.95 15.90
C VAL A 329 36.05 -18.34 15.38
N ASN A 330 37.17 -18.86 15.88
CA ASN A 330 37.72 -20.17 15.58
C ASN A 330 37.71 -21.12 16.80
N ARG A 331 37.48 -20.59 18.01
CA ARG A 331 37.44 -21.36 19.26
C ARG A 331 36.37 -20.80 20.18
N LYS A 332 35.75 -21.67 20.99
CA LYS A 332 34.67 -21.28 21.92
C LYS A 332 35.00 -20.11 22.88
N ASN A 333 36.26 -19.94 23.28
CA ASN A 333 36.65 -18.85 24.19
C ASN A 333 36.76 -17.48 23.50
N GLN A 334 36.87 -17.45 22.18
CA GLN A 334 36.97 -16.20 21.40
C GLN A 334 35.63 -15.46 21.30
N TRP A 335 34.50 -16.11 21.64
CA TRP A 335 33.22 -15.42 21.83
C TRP A 335 33.28 -14.34 22.90
N PHE A 336 34.22 -14.42 23.83
CA PHE A 336 34.45 -13.35 24.80
C PHE A 336 34.95 -12.06 24.14
N CYS A 337 35.71 -12.15 23.05
CA CYS A 337 36.14 -10.99 22.27
C CYS A 337 34.94 -10.32 21.58
N VAL A 338 34.01 -11.11 21.02
CA VAL A 338 32.76 -10.59 20.44
C VAL A 338 31.96 -9.83 21.51
N TRP A 339 31.78 -10.42 22.69
CA TRP A 339 31.11 -9.77 23.81
C TRP A 339 31.81 -8.48 24.24
N SER A 340 33.14 -8.46 24.28
CA SER A 340 33.94 -7.30 24.70
C SER A 340 33.84 -6.14 23.72
N VAL A 341 33.87 -6.42 22.41
CA VAL A 341 33.66 -5.40 21.36
C VAL A 341 32.23 -4.86 21.43
N LEU A 342 31.22 -5.72 21.62
CA LEU A 342 29.83 -5.27 21.78
C LEU A 342 29.61 -4.43 23.05
N LYS A 343 30.31 -4.77 24.13
CA LYS A 343 30.35 -3.96 25.36
C LYS A 343 30.96 -2.59 25.10
N HIS A 344 32.08 -2.52 24.38
CA HIS A 344 32.77 -1.27 24.02
C HIS A 344 31.84 -0.29 23.29
N HIS A 345 31.03 -0.81 22.37
CA HIS A 345 30.04 -0.02 21.63
C HIS A 345 28.74 0.26 22.42
N ASN A 346 28.67 -0.11 23.69
CA ASN A 346 27.48 0.03 24.55
C ASN A 346 26.22 -0.64 23.98
N LEU A 347 26.39 -1.74 23.24
CA LEU A 347 25.28 -2.43 22.58
C LEU A 347 24.58 -3.45 23.49
N LEU A 348 25.15 -3.77 24.66
CA LEU A 348 24.61 -4.76 25.59
C LEU A 348 23.63 -4.08 26.57
N GLY A 349 22.35 -4.43 26.49
CA GLY A 349 21.33 -4.06 27.47
C GLY A 349 21.23 -5.04 28.65
N ASN A 350 21.66 -6.29 28.44
CA ASN A 350 21.77 -7.31 29.48
C ASN A 350 23.18 -7.92 29.47
N TYR A 351 23.90 -7.76 30.57
CA TYR A 351 25.27 -8.24 30.74
C TYR A 351 25.35 -9.71 31.16
N SER A 352 24.24 -10.46 31.24
CA SER A 352 24.26 -11.90 31.52
C SER A 352 24.95 -12.67 30.39
N HIS A 353 26.01 -13.39 30.76
CA HIS A 353 26.72 -14.28 29.84
C HIS A 353 25.84 -15.46 29.39
N GLU A 354 24.88 -15.89 30.22
CA GLU A 354 23.93 -16.96 29.88
C GLU A 354 22.92 -16.49 28.82
N ALA A 355 22.38 -15.28 28.98
CA ALA A 355 21.51 -14.66 27.98
C ALA A 355 22.27 -14.45 26.66
N PHE A 356 23.48 -13.91 26.73
CA PHE A 356 24.35 -13.76 25.56
C PHE A 356 24.62 -15.10 24.86
N ALA A 357 24.98 -16.14 25.61
CA ALA A 357 25.19 -17.47 25.03
C ALA A 357 23.92 -18.04 24.39
N ARG A 358 22.76 -17.96 25.04
CA ARG A 358 21.49 -18.43 24.43
C ARG A 358 21.16 -17.72 23.14
N GLN A 359 21.29 -16.39 23.11
CA GLN A 359 20.97 -15.60 21.92
C GLN A 359 21.97 -15.87 20.79
N MET A 360 23.28 -15.90 21.08
CA MET A 360 24.32 -16.17 20.08
C MET A 360 24.31 -17.62 19.56
N MET A 361 23.83 -18.58 20.36
CA MET A 361 23.68 -19.98 19.95
C MET A 361 22.29 -20.29 19.34
N SER A 362 21.41 -19.29 19.28
CA SER A 362 20.10 -19.48 18.66
C SER A 362 20.24 -19.59 17.14
N SER A 363 19.59 -20.62 16.58
CA SER A 363 19.49 -20.80 15.13
C SER A 363 18.80 -19.62 14.43
N TYR A 364 18.00 -18.84 15.18
CA TYR A 364 17.38 -17.61 14.69
C TYR A 364 18.39 -16.50 14.39
N TRP A 365 19.44 -16.37 15.21
CA TRP A 365 20.42 -15.28 15.06
C TRP A 365 21.54 -15.65 14.08
N PHE A 366 22.10 -16.86 14.18
CA PHE A 366 23.29 -17.25 13.40
C PHE A 366 23.19 -18.63 12.73
N GLY A 367 22.02 -19.26 12.72
CA GLY A 367 21.84 -20.62 12.20
C GLY A 367 22.59 -21.67 13.04
N ASP A 368 22.91 -22.80 12.42
CA ASP A 368 23.66 -23.86 13.09
C ASP A 368 25.14 -23.48 13.23
N VAL A 369 25.54 -23.18 14.46
CA VAL A 369 26.95 -22.95 14.81
C VAL A 369 27.67 -24.30 14.98
N GLU A 370 28.81 -24.43 14.30
CA GLU A 370 29.68 -25.62 14.36
C GLU A 370 30.04 -26.01 15.80
N ASP A 371 30.02 -27.31 16.12
CA ASP A 371 30.12 -27.80 17.49
C ASP A 371 31.35 -27.32 18.26
N TYR A 372 32.50 -27.18 17.60
CA TYR A 372 33.73 -26.72 18.24
C TYR A 372 33.75 -25.21 18.55
N LYS A 373 32.81 -24.45 17.96
CA LYS A 373 32.58 -23.02 18.25
C LYS A 373 31.48 -22.81 19.27
N ARG A 374 30.69 -23.84 19.61
CA ARG A 374 29.61 -23.71 20.60
C ARG A 374 30.16 -23.36 21.97
N PHE A 375 29.47 -22.46 22.66
CA PHE A 375 29.84 -21.98 23.99
C PHE A 375 28.62 -21.84 24.90
N SER A 376 28.87 -21.75 26.20
CA SER A 376 27.86 -21.51 27.24
C SER A 376 28.23 -20.28 28.07
N GLY A 377 27.31 -19.81 28.91
CA GLY A 377 27.59 -18.73 29.87
C GLY A 377 28.82 -19.00 30.73
N ASP A 378 29.03 -20.26 31.15
CA ASP A 378 30.21 -20.68 31.91
C ASP A 378 31.52 -20.47 31.15
N THR A 379 31.48 -20.63 29.82
CA THR A 379 32.65 -20.41 28.96
C THR A 379 33.11 -18.95 29.01
N LEU A 380 32.17 -18.00 29.08
CA LEU A 380 32.50 -16.57 29.19
C LEU A 380 32.80 -16.16 30.64
N ARG A 381 32.10 -16.76 31.61
CA ARG A 381 32.29 -16.48 33.04
C ARG A 381 33.72 -16.79 33.51
N GLU A 382 34.38 -17.77 32.90
CA GLU A 382 35.79 -18.06 33.14
C GLU A 382 36.67 -16.80 32.97
N TYR A 383 36.37 -15.93 32.00
CA TYR A 383 37.15 -14.73 31.64
C TYR A 383 36.71 -13.44 32.33
N LYS A 384 35.61 -13.47 33.12
CA LYS A 384 34.99 -12.28 33.70
C LYS A 384 35.94 -11.46 34.59
N ARG A 385 36.76 -12.13 35.38
CA ARG A 385 37.53 -11.54 36.49
C ARG A 385 38.55 -10.46 36.12
N TYR A 386 39.06 -10.45 34.89
CA TYR A 386 39.96 -9.40 34.42
C TYR A 386 39.34 -8.70 33.21
N PHE A 387 38.90 -9.49 32.24
CA PHE A 387 38.50 -8.98 30.95
C PHE A 387 37.10 -8.32 30.94
N SER A 388 36.22 -8.60 31.91
CA SER A 388 34.91 -7.94 31.98
C SER A 388 34.91 -6.63 32.76
N ASP A 389 35.89 -6.38 33.62
CA ASP A 389 35.91 -5.19 34.48
C ASP A 389 36.40 -3.96 33.71
N TYR A 390 37.32 -4.17 32.78
CA TYR A 390 37.87 -3.13 31.91
C TYR A 390 37.33 -3.22 30.49
N ASP A 391 37.27 -2.08 29.82
CA ASP A 391 37.08 -2.05 28.37
C ASP A 391 38.28 -2.70 27.67
N TYR A 392 38.08 -3.38 26.53
CA TYR A 392 39.18 -4.11 25.89
C TYR A 392 40.30 -3.19 25.39
N THR A 393 40.00 -1.92 25.15
CA THR A 393 41.00 -0.90 24.79
C THR A 393 41.90 -0.52 25.96
N GLN A 394 41.49 -0.83 27.18
CA GLN A 394 42.20 -0.54 28.43
C GLN A 394 42.93 -1.75 29.00
N TRP A 395 42.84 -2.92 28.35
CA TRP A 395 43.55 -4.10 28.82
C TRP A 395 45.06 -3.89 28.72
N ASP A 396 45.71 -3.93 29.88
CA ASP A 396 47.16 -3.92 30.00
C ASP A 396 47.69 -5.34 30.28
N ASN A 397 48.85 -5.68 29.73
CA ASN A 397 49.39 -7.02 29.87
C ASN A 397 50.12 -7.23 31.20
N ASP A 398 50.72 -6.20 31.78
CA ASP A 398 51.43 -6.29 33.04
C ASP A 398 50.43 -6.43 34.19
N ASP A 399 49.37 -5.61 34.18
CA ASP A 399 48.24 -5.71 35.11
C ASP A 399 47.55 -7.08 35.01
N PHE A 400 47.39 -7.61 33.80
CA PHE A 400 46.85 -8.94 33.56
C PHE A 400 47.69 -10.03 34.23
N LEU A 401 49.02 -9.97 34.09
CA LEU A 401 49.93 -10.97 34.66
C LEU A 401 49.92 -10.93 36.19
N GLU A 402 49.84 -9.75 36.78
CA GLU A 402 49.70 -9.57 38.23
C GLU A 402 48.39 -10.20 38.72
N GLN A 403 47.25 -9.85 38.12
CA GLN A 403 45.94 -10.38 38.49
C GLN A 403 45.86 -11.91 38.31
N LYS A 404 46.47 -12.42 37.23
CA LYS A 404 46.56 -13.87 36.98
C LYS A 404 47.32 -14.58 38.11
N GLN A 405 48.41 -13.99 38.60
CA GLN A 405 49.18 -14.53 39.72
C GLN A 405 48.40 -14.45 41.04
N LEU A 406 47.79 -13.30 41.34
CA LEU A 406 46.99 -13.07 42.55
C LEU A 406 45.82 -14.05 42.68
N PHE A 407 45.15 -14.36 41.57
CA PHE A 407 43.98 -15.25 41.56
C PHE A 407 44.28 -16.71 41.20
N GLY A 408 45.55 -17.08 41.02
CA GLY A 408 45.95 -18.48 40.76
C GLY A 408 45.42 -19.04 39.44
N MET A 409 45.33 -18.23 38.39
CA MET A 409 44.73 -18.62 37.10
C MET A 409 45.69 -19.40 36.21
N THR A 410 45.99 -20.64 36.61
CA THR A 410 46.98 -21.51 35.94
C THR A 410 46.59 -21.92 34.51
N LYS A 411 45.30 -21.90 34.17
CA LYS A 411 44.78 -22.22 32.83
C LYS A 411 45.00 -21.13 31.79
N TRP A 412 45.24 -19.89 32.22
CA TRP A 412 45.43 -18.77 31.32
C TRP A 412 46.89 -18.71 30.85
N SER A 413 47.11 -18.57 29.54
CA SER A 413 48.47 -18.36 29.03
C SER A 413 48.93 -16.94 29.30
N ASN A 414 50.24 -16.72 29.49
CA ASN A 414 50.80 -15.38 29.68
C ASN A 414 50.56 -14.44 28.47
N SER A 415 50.34 -15.00 27.27
CA SER A 415 50.01 -14.25 26.05
C SER A 415 48.51 -14.11 25.80
N LEU A 416 47.65 -14.52 26.74
CA LEU A 416 46.19 -14.52 26.53
C LEU A 416 45.66 -13.10 26.31
N CYS A 417 46.07 -12.15 27.15
CA CYS A 417 45.63 -10.76 27.09
C CYS A 417 45.92 -10.14 25.72
N GLN A 418 47.18 -10.20 25.28
CA GLN A 418 47.60 -9.73 23.96
C GLN A 418 46.86 -10.41 22.81
N LYS A 419 46.60 -11.72 22.89
CA LYS A 419 45.85 -12.46 21.86
C LYS A 419 44.39 -12.00 21.77
N PHE A 420 43.74 -11.82 22.92
CA PHE A 420 42.35 -11.36 22.97
C PHE A 420 42.24 -9.91 22.52
N GLN A 421 43.16 -9.04 22.95
CA GLN A 421 43.20 -7.64 22.52
C GLN A 421 43.38 -7.52 21.01
N LYS A 422 44.31 -8.28 20.43
CA LYS A 422 44.51 -8.33 18.97
C LYS A 422 43.24 -8.80 18.24
N LEU A 423 42.58 -9.83 18.73
CA LEU A 423 41.34 -10.32 18.12
C LEU A 423 40.20 -9.31 18.23
N CYS A 424 40.07 -8.59 19.35
CA CYS A 424 39.10 -7.51 19.49
C CYS A 424 39.36 -6.39 18.48
N GLN A 425 40.63 -6.02 18.24
CA GLN A 425 41.00 -5.03 17.21
C GLN A 425 40.68 -5.51 15.79
N GLU A 426 40.89 -6.79 15.48
CA GLU A 426 40.51 -7.38 14.18
C GLU A 426 38.99 -7.38 13.99
N MET A 427 38.23 -7.68 15.04
CA MET A 427 36.77 -7.61 15.04
C MET A 427 36.26 -6.18 14.87
N GLU A 428 36.87 -5.22 15.57
CA GLU A 428 36.57 -3.78 15.43
C GLU A 428 36.77 -3.34 13.97
N GLN A 429 37.91 -3.67 13.38
CA GLN A 429 38.21 -3.37 11.96
C GLN A 429 37.19 -4.00 11.00
N ALA A 430 36.71 -5.21 11.29
CA ALA A 430 35.74 -5.91 10.45
C ALA A 430 34.36 -5.22 10.43
N ILE A 431 34.03 -4.45 11.46
CA ILE A 431 32.75 -3.75 11.58
C ILE A 431 32.85 -2.25 11.28
N VAL A 432 34.05 -1.72 10.99
CA VAL A 432 34.24 -0.32 10.59
C VAL A 432 33.37 -0.01 9.35
N GLY A 433 32.53 1.03 9.47
CA GLY A 433 31.67 1.51 8.40
C GLY A 433 30.26 0.87 8.35
N TRP A 434 29.98 -0.14 9.18
CA TRP A 434 28.63 -0.68 9.31
C TRP A 434 27.77 0.21 10.22
N LYS A 435 26.54 0.47 9.77
CA LYS A 435 25.60 1.36 10.45
C LYS A 435 24.41 0.57 10.96
N TYR A 436 24.56 0.07 12.19
CA TYR A 436 23.49 -0.55 12.98
C TYR A 436 22.66 0.50 13.75
N LEU A 437 23.06 1.78 13.67
CA LEU A 437 22.35 2.96 14.14
C LEU A 437 21.87 3.83 13.01
#